data_AF-A0A9X0D8Y4-F1
#
_entry.id   AF-A0A9X0D8Y4-F1
#
_cell.length_a   1.000
_cell.length_b   1.000
_cell.length_c   1.000
_cell.angle_alpha   90.00
_cell.angle_beta   90.00
_cell.angle_gamma   90.00
#
_symmetry.space_group_name_H-M   'P 1'
#
loop_
_entity.id
_entity.type
_entity.pdbx_description
1 polymer ?
#
loop_
_entity_poly.entity_id
_entity_poly.type
_entity_poly.pdbx_seq_one_letter_code
_entity_poly.pdbx_strand_id
1 'polypeptide(L)'
;MWRFVLSYLAPKRWRSTSYLAVLFMVAFLVLVSVLKERGAPNIDLGCDYELTEGDVIVTPEELGISYCPVCFGLNESVCEGVLHSTVKLRRKKRTTSEDNWKPRAVGVWNEERISIKHLGNVSEFYKLDIEMCSVVGKINAPCAQDVVWKSFLNPSSVESAMKGTMDCPSKRLMEKVKKIYFGNNIEKSQVMHNTLHLTSTLNLNQEPIIFQVFSSEQGWPFPKFYGACGRAIVMEDAGLPLDSYLSYPWIERAKLALAVIRIAKQLTSNLDNWGLYLTEIALDNFAVSNGTVKTRRRKSHFSS
;
A
#
# COMPACT_ATOMS: atom_id res chain seq x y z
N MET A 1 9.12 -41.59 47.13
CA MET A 1 10.00 -41.39 48.30
C MET A 1 10.74 -40.05 48.26
N TRP A 2 10.06 -38.94 47.90
CA TRP A 2 10.68 -37.59 47.74
C TRP A 2 9.81 -36.46 48.31
N ARG A 3 8.92 -36.77 49.28
CA ARG A 3 7.99 -35.79 49.88
C ARG A 3 8.41 -35.27 51.26
N PHE A 4 9.59 -35.66 51.78
CA PHE A 4 9.92 -35.43 53.19
C PHE A 4 11.15 -34.55 53.49
N VAL A 5 11.82 -33.97 52.48
CA VAL A 5 13.12 -33.30 52.74
C VAL A 5 13.05 -31.76 52.80
N LEU A 6 11.98 -31.11 52.34
CA LEU A 6 11.91 -29.64 52.33
C LEU A 6 11.25 -28.98 53.56
N SER A 7 10.74 -29.75 54.51
CA SER A 7 9.97 -29.21 55.65
C SER A 7 10.79 -28.79 56.88
N TYR A 8 12.12 -28.93 56.86
CA TYR A 8 12.97 -28.72 58.04
C TYR A 8 13.71 -27.37 58.14
N LEU A 9 13.62 -26.48 57.14
CA LEU A 9 14.35 -25.20 57.15
C LEU A 9 13.47 -23.94 57.28
N ALA A 10 12.16 -24.09 57.51
CA ALA A 10 11.24 -22.95 57.63
C ALA A 10 10.72 -22.75 59.07
N PRO A 11 10.92 -21.57 59.70
CA PRO A 11 10.43 -21.28 61.05
C PRO A 11 8.90 -21.42 61.15
N LYS A 12 8.43 -21.94 62.28
CA LYS A 12 7.02 -22.35 62.54
C LYS A 12 5.98 -21.28 62.19
N ARG A 13 6.36 -19.99 62.22
CA ARG A 13 5.50 -18.82 61.94
C ARG A 13 5.22 -18.59 60.45
N TRP A 14 5.95 -19.23 59.53
CA TRP A 14 5.85 -19.03 58.08
C TRP A 14 5.30 -20.25 57.32
N ARG A 15 4.97 -21.34 58.02
CA ARG A 15 4.48 -22.56 57.36
C ARG A 15 3.16 -22.31 56.59
N SER A 16 2.24 -21.54 57.16
CA SER A 16 0.98 -21.20 56.48
C SER A 16 1.16 -20.35 55.22
N THR A 17 2.11 -19.41 55.22
CA THR A 17 2.37 -18.53 54.06
C THR A 17 3.14 -19.27 52.97
N SER A 18 4.04 -20.18 53.33
CA SER A 18 4.74 -21.06 52.38
C SER A 18 3.78 -22.03 51.68
N TYR A 19 2.82 -22.63 52.40
CA TYR A 19 1.81 -23.49 51.76
C TYR A 19 0.90 -22.71 50.81
N LEU A 20 0.49 -21.49 51.19
CA LEU A 20 -0.31 -20.63 50.30
C LEU A 20 0.46 -20.23 49.04
N ALA A 21 1.74 -19.86 49.17
CA ALA A 21 2.58 -19.47 48.04
C ALA A 21 2.82 -20.64 47.08
N VAL A 22 3.05 -21.85 47.61
CA VAL A 22 3.20 -23.06 46.79
C VAL A 22 1.86 -23.42 46.11
N LEU A 23 0.73 -23.30 46.80
CA LEU A 23 -0.59 -23.51 46.20
C LEU A 23 -0.90 -22.47 45.11
N PHE A 24 -0.52 -21.20 45.31
CA PHE A 24 -0.65 -20.16 44.29
C PHE A 24 0.25 -20.42 43.09
N MET A 25 1.49 -20.84 43.30
CA MET A 25 2.43 -21.17 42.20
C MET A 25 1.95 -22.39 41.41
N VAL A 26 1.44 -23.42 42.09
CA VAL A 26 0.86 -24.60 41.43
C VAL A 26 -0.44 -24.23 40.70
N ALA A 27 -1.33 -23.45 41.32
CA ALA A 27 -2.53 -22.96 40.66
C ALA A 27 -2.22 -22.08 39.45
N PHE A 28 -1.18 -21.22 39.53
CA PHE A 28 -0.72 -20.39 38.42
C PHE A 28 -0.11 -21.23 37.30
N LEU A 29 0.73 -22.23 37.62
CA LEU A 29 1.31 -23.14 36.63
C LEU A 29 0.25 -24.03 35.97
N VAL A 30 -0.74 -24.50 36.72
CA VAL A 30 -1.90 -25.23 36.19
C VAL A 30 -2.75 -24.31 35.32
N LEU A 31 -3.01 -23.06 35.75
CA LEU A 31 -3.75 -22.08 34.95
C LEU A 31 -3.01 -21.75 33.65
N VAL A 32 -1.69 -21.54 33.68
CA VAL A 32 -0.86 -21.29 32.50
C VAL A 32 -0.83 -22.52 31.58
N SER A 33 -0.80 -23.74 32.14
CA SER A 33 -0.84 -24.97 31.36
C SER A 33 -2.22 -25.21 30.73
N VAL A 34 -3.30 -24.93 31.45
CA VAL A 34 -4.70 -24.98 30.94
C VAL A 34 -4.95 -23.89 29.90
N LEU A 35 -4.35 -22.70 30.06
CA LEU A 35 -4.38 -21.63 29.05
C LEU A 35 -3.52 -21.95 27.82
N LYS A 36 -2.51 -22.83 27.95
CA LYS A 36 -1.64 -23.28 26.86
C LYS A 36 -2.20 -24.51 26.13
N GLU A 37 -2.97 -25.37 26.82
CA GLU A 37 -3.69 -26.53 26.25
C GLU A 37 -5.06 -26.18 25.69
N ARG A 38 -5.66 -25.03 26.07
CA ARG A 38 -6.57 -24.35 25.17
C ARG A 38 -5.75 -23.92 23.97
N GLY A 39 -5.64 -24.83 23.00
CA GLY A 39 -5.03 -24.60 21.71
C GLY A 39 -5.40 -23.21 21.24
N ALA A 40 -4.40 -22.53 20.67
CA ALA A 40 -4.59 -21.24 20.02
C ALA A 40 -5.98 -21.24 19.39
N PRO A 41 -6.90 -20.34 19.82
CA PRO A 41 -8.16 -20.26 19.12
C PRO A 41 -7.76 -20.17 17.66
N ASN A 42 -8.36 -21.02 16.83
CA ASN A 42 -8.40 -20.77 15.41
C ASN A 42 -9.18 -19.45 15.36
N ILE A 43 -8.46 -18.34 15.47
CA ILE A 43 -9.02 -17.00 15.41
C ILE A 43 -9.34 -16.89 13.94
N ASP A 44 -10.55 -17.33 13.64
CA ASP A 44 -11.33 -16.82 12.55
C ASP A 44 -11.06 -15.32 12.50
N LEU A 45 -10.40 -14.88 11.43
CA LEU A 45 -9.90 -13.52 11.21
C LEU A 45 -11.07 -12.59 10.91
N GLY A 46 -12.09 -12.64 11.78
CA GLY A 46 -13.36 -11.95 11.73
C GLY A 46 -13.19 -10.44 11.86
N CYS A 47 -12.75 -9.82 10.78
CA CYS A 47 -13.64 -8.90 10.10
C CYS A 47 -14.11 -9.62 8.85
N ASP A 48 -15.23 -10.34 8.96
CA ASP A 48 -15.93 -10.95 7.84
C ASP A 48 -16.35 -9.88 6.83
N TYR A 49 -15.45 -9.58 5.90
CA TYR A 49 -15.85 -9.25 4.55
C TYR A 49 -16.30 -10.57 3.90
N GLU A 50 -17.48 -11.05 4.31
CA GLU A 50 -18.18 -12.06 3.53
C GLU A 50 -18.29 -11.55 2.09
N LEU A 51 -17.97 -12.44 1.15
CA LEU A 51 -18.23 -12.25 -0.28
C LEU A 51 -19.75 -12.21 -0.48
N THR A 52 -20.38 -11.08 -0.17
CA THR A 52 -21.80 -10.87 -0.52
C THR A 52 -21.87 -10.54 -2.01
N GLU A 53 -22.70 -11.28 -2.74
CA GLU A 53 -23.07 -11.02 -4.13
C GLU A 53 -23.37 -9.54 -4.36
N GLY A 54 -22.59 -8.93 -5.24
CA GLY A 54 -22.64 -7.52 -5.57
C GLY A 54 -21.28 -6.98 -5.96
N ASP A 55 -20.61 -7.65 -6.91
CA ASP A 55 -19.36 -7.17 -7.51
C ASP A 55 -19.60 -5.76 -8.08
N VAL A 56 -18.76 -4.79 -7.70
CA VAL A 56 -18.80 -3.45 -8.28
C VAL A 56 -18.08 -3.51 -9.64
N ILE A 57 -18.83 -3.31 -10.71
CA ILE A 57 -18.28 -3.20 -12.07
C ILE A 57 -17.70 -1.79 -12.21
N VAL A 58 -16.42 -1.69 -12.55
CA VAL A 58 -15.75 -0.41 -12.82
C VAL A 58 -15.91 -0.09 -14.30
N THR A 59 -16.38 1.12 -14.59
CA THR A 59 -16.57 1.61 -15.95
C THR A 59 -15.32 2.31 -16.49
N PRO A 60 -15.10 2.33 -17.83
CA PRO A 60 -14.04 3.13 -18.44
C PRO A 60 -14.07 4.61 -18.07
N GLU A 61 -15.27 5.16 -17.87
CA GLU A 61 -15.51 6.53 -17.45
C GLU A 61 -15.01 6.79 -16.02
N GLU A 62 -15.28 5.88 -15.07
CA GLU A 62 -14.80 5.98 -13.67
C GLU A 62 -13.28 5.87 -13.56
N LEU A 63 -12.65 5.17 -14.51
CA LEU A 63 -11.19 5.11 -14.65
C LEU A 63 -10.64 6.29 -15.46
N GLY A 64 -11.48 7.09 -16.10
CA GLY A 64 -11.07 8.21 -16.94
C GLY A 64 -10.17 7.80 -18.11
N ILE A 65 -10.41 6.61 -18.69
CA ILE A 65 -9.58 6.03 -19.77
C ILE A 65 -9.77 6.80 -21.09
N SER A 66 -10.92 7.42 -21.30
CA SER A 66 -11.27 8.09 -22.55
C SER A 66 -10.88 9.57 -22.61
N TYR A 67 -10.38 10.15 -21.51
CA TYR A 67 -10.17 11.60 -21.41
C TYR A 67 -8.68 11.99 -21.33
N CYS A 68 -8.29 12.94 -22.18
CA CYS A 68 -7.01 13.65 -22.07
C CYS A 68 -6.89 14.34 -20.70
N PRO A 69 -5.72 14.32 -20.04
CA PRO A 69 -4.41 13.78 -20.45
C PRO A 69 -4.13 12.38 -19.88
N VAL A 70 -5.15 11.62 -19.49
CA VAL A 70 -4.97 10.46 -18.61
C VAL A 70 -4.91 9.11 -19.34
N CYS A 71 -4.96 9.13 -20.67
CA CYS A 71 -4.80 7.95 -21.53
C CYS A 71 -3.36 7.43 -21.65
N PHE A 72 -2.44 7.91 -20.80
CA PHE A 72 -1.00 7.62 -20.95
C PHE A 72 -0.45 6.66 -19.91
N GLY A 73 -1.17 6.38 -18.83
CA GLY A 73 -0.84 5.32 -17.86
C GLY A 73 -1.60 4.03 -18.12
N LEU A 74 -1.63 3.56 -19.37
CA LEU A 74 -2.32 2.33 -19.75
C LEU A 74 -1.35 1.16 -19.68
N ASN A 75 -1.43 0.38 -18.61
CA ASN A 75 -1.00 -1.01 -18.68
C ASN A 75 -2.19 -1.82 -19.19
N GLU A 76 -2.16 -2.21 -20.47
CA GLU A 76 -3.26 -2.91 -21.15
C GLU A 76 -3.73 -4.13 -20.34
N SER A 77 -2.81 -4.96 -19.86
CA SER A 77 -3.17 -6.15 -19.07
C SER A 77 -3.89 -5.83 -17.76
N VAL A 78 -3.54 -4.71 -17.12
CA VAL A 78 -4.19 -4.24 -15.88
C VAL A 78 -5.55 -3.64 -16.20
N CYS A 79 -5.65 -2.84 -17.26
CA CYS A 79 -6.91 -2.26 -17.71
C CYS A 79 -7.93 -3.33 -18.11
N GLU A 80 -7.50 -4.29 -18.92
CA GLU A 80 -8.32 -5.44 -19.29
C GLU A 80 -8.81 -6.17 -18.04
N GLY A 81 -7.92 -6.39 -17.08
CA GLY A 81 -8.28 -7.06 -15.83
C GLY A 81 -9.35 -6.32 -15.02
N VAL A 82 -9.22 -5.00 -14.88
CA VAL A 82 -10.16 -4.16 -14.13
C VAL A 82 -11.50 -4.01 -14.85
N LEU A 83 -11.50 -3.79 -16.18
CA LEU A 83 -12.70 -3.55 -16.97
C LEU A 83 -13.51 -4.83 -17.25
N HIS A 84 -12.84 -5.94 -17.57
CA HIS A 84 -13.50 -7.20 -17.91
C HIS A 84 -13.85 -8.05 -16.68
N SER A 85 -14.00 -7.41 -15.51
CA SER A 85 -14.48 -8.04 -14.26
C SER A 85 -13.61 -9.18 -13.72
N THR A 86 -12.36 -9.34 -14.19
CA THR A 86 -11.42 -10.27 -13.52
C THR A 86 -11.07 -9.78 -12.12
N VAL A 87 -11.22 -8.48 -11.89
CA VAL A 87 -11.12 -7.85 -10.58
C VAL A 87 -12.50 -7.78 -9.93
N LYS A 88 -12.65 -8.46 -8.79
CA LYS A 88 -13.86 -8.39 -7.97
C LYS A 88 -13.68 -7.43 -6.80
N LEU A 89 -14.49 -6.39 -6.73
CA LEU A 89 -14.32 -5.29 -5.78
C LEU A 89 -15.30 -5.42 -4.61
N ARG A 90 -14.79 -5.24 -3.40
CA ARG A 90 -15.56 -5.42 -2.16
C ARG A 90 -16.39 -4.19 -1.83
N ARG A 91 -17.70 -4.37 -1.65
CA ARG A 91 -18.63 -3.35 -1.12
C ARG A 91 -18.64 -3.35 0.42
N LYS A 92 -18.92 -2.20 1.05
CA LYS A 92 -19.16 -2.13 2.51
C LYS A 92 -20.60 -2.56 2.84
N LYS A 93 -20.78 -3.40 3.87
CA LYS A 93 -22.06 -3.96 4.36
C LYS A 93 -23.22 -2.97 4.67
N ARG A 94 -23.03 -1.64 4.60
CA ARG A 94 -24.02 -0.62 5.06
C ARG A 94 -24.41 0.43 4.02
N THR A 95 -24.06 0.25 2.76
CA THR A 95 -24.45 1.19 1.68
C THR A 95 -25.61 0.61 0.88
N THR A 96 -26.81 1.17 1.02
CA THR A 96 -28.05 0.77 0.35
C THR A 96 -28.37 1.62 -0.89
N SER A 97 -27.36 2.02 -1.67
CA SER A 97 -27.56 2.70 -2.95
C SER A 97 -26.59 2.18 -4.00
N GLU A 98 -26.93 2.45 -5.26
CA GLU A 98 -26.08 2.46 -6.45
C GLU A 98 -24.85 3.38 -6.24
N ASP A 99 -24.03 3.07 -5.23
CA ASP A 99 -22.87 3.87 -4.87
C ASP A 99 -21.76 3.62 -5.88
N ASN A 100 -21.52 4.65 -6.70
CA ASN A 100 -20.37 4.79 -7.59
C ASN A 100 -19.06 4.38 -6.92
N TRP A 101 -18.10 3.96 -7.74
CA TRP A 101 -16.72 3.67 -7.35
C TRP A 101 -16.14 4.72 -6.37
N LYS A 102 -15.58 4.27 -5.24
CA LYS A 102 -14.88 5.16 -4.30
C LYS A 102 -13.42 5.33 -4.72
N PRO A 103 -12.78 6.48 -4.44
CA PRO A 103 -11.38 6.75 -4.81
C PRO A 103 -10.35 5.72 -4.30
N ARG A 104 -10.75 4.85 -3.35
CA ARG A 104 -10.01 3.66 -2.97
C ARG A 104 -10.97 2.52 -2.71
N ALA A 105 -10.69 1.36 -3.28
CA ALA A 105 -11.39 0.11 -3.01
C ALA A 105 -10.39 -1.04 -2.85
N VAL A 106 -10.87 -2.14 -2.26
CA VAL A 106 -10.14 -3.40 -2.10
C VAL A 106 -10.87 -4.46 -2.90
N GLY A 107 -10.14 -5.35 -3.55
CA GLY A 107 -10.69 -6.43 -4.35
C GLY A 107 -9.80 -7.65 -4.39
N VAL A 108 -10.15 -8.57 -5.28
CA VAL A 108 -9.37 -9.78 -5.58
C VAL A 108 -9.10 -9.83 -7.07
N TRP A 109 -7.86 -10.12 -7.45
CA TRP A 109 -7.42 -10.34 -8.83
C TRP A 109 -6.47 -11.54 -8.87
N ASN A 110 -6.79 -12.56 -9.66
CA ASN A 110 -6.00 -13.81 -9.73
C ASN A 110 -5.71 -14.41 -8.34
N GLU A 111 -6.73 -14.50 -7.48
CA GLU A 111 -6.64 -14.96 -6.08
C GLU A 111 -5.82 -14.06 -5.12
N GLU A 112 -5.13 -13.03 -5.62
CA GLU A 112 -4.41 -12.06 -4.81
C GLU A 112 -5.33 -10.91 -4.37
N ARG A 113 -5.18 -10.47 -3.11
CA ARG A 113 -5.88 -9.27 -2.63
C ARG A 113 -5.21 -8.02 -3.18
N ILE A 114 -6.01 -7.16 -3.79
CA ILE A 114 -5.54 -5.91 -4.38
C ILE A 114 -6.25 -4.70 -3.78
N SER A 115 -5.58 -3.56 -3.81
CA SER A 115 -6.16 -2.25 -3.59
C SER A 115 -6.07 -1.46 -4.89
N ILE A 116 -7.20 -0.93 -5.34
CA ILE A 116 -7.22 0.06 -6.41
C ILE A 116 -7.44 1.43 -5.79
N LYS A 117 -6.72 2.43 -6.27
CA LYS A 117 -6.92 3.82 -5.87
C LYS A 117 -6.78 4.78 -7.03
N HIS A 118 -7.48 5.90 -6.99
CA HIS A 118 -7.22 7.01 -7.90
C HIS A 118 -5.86 7.67 -7.58
N LEU A 119 -5.17 8.11 -8.63
CA LEU A 119 -3.88 8.81 -8.55
C LEU A 119 -4.01 10.17 -7.85
N GLY A 120 -5.09 10.88 -8.14
CA GLY A 120 -5.41 12.18 -7.56
C GLY A 120 -6.86 12.27 -7.08
N ASN A 121 -7.19 13.36 -6.41
CA ASN A 121 -8.57 13.76 -6.15
C ASN A 121 -9.14 14.51 -7.38
N VAL A 122 -10.45 14.77 -7.34
CA VAL A 122 -11.16 15.43 -8.46
C VAL A 122 -10.56 16.80 -8.80
N SER A 123 -10.16 17.60 -7.81
CA SER A 123 -9.57 18.92 -8.05
C SER A 123 -8.16 18.87 -8.66
N GLU A 124 -7.33 17.91 -8.25
CA GLU A 124 -5.99 17.68 -8.82
C GLU A 124 -6.10 17.26 -10.28
N PHE A 125 -7.03 16.34 -10.58
CA PHE A 125 -7.33 15.98 -11.95
C PHE A 125 -7.87 17.15 -12.75
N TYR A 126 -8.83 17.91 -12.22
CA TYR A 126 -9.37 19.07 -12.91
C TYR A 126 -8.30 20.12 -13.24
N LYS A 127 -7.37 20.38 -12.30
CA LYS A 127 -6.23 21.27 -12.53
C LYS A 127 -5.30 20.74 -13.61
N LEU A 128 -4.92 19.46 -13.54
CA LEU A 128 -4.11 18.83 -14.58
C LEU A 128 -4.81 18.87 -15.94
N ASP A 129 -6.09 18.55 -15.97
CA ASP A 129 -6.92 18.54 -17.18
C ASP A 129 -6.92 19.94 -17.80
N ILE A 130 -7.11 21.00 -17.03
CA ILE A 130 -7.00 22.39 -17.53
C ILE A 130 -5.59 22.68 -18.02
N GLU A 131 -4.56 22.39 -17.23
CA GLU A 131 -3.17 22.72 -17.60
C GLU A 131 -2.76 22.00 -18.89
N MET A 132 -3.13 20.73 -19.05
CA MET A 132 -2.78 19.93 -20.23
C MET A 132 -3.72 20.19 -21.42
N CYS A 133 -5.01 20.41 -21.18
CA CYS A 133 -5.99 20.67 -22.25
C CYS A 133 -6.02 22.13 -22.73
N SER A 134 -5.56 23.10 -21.92
CA SER A 134 -5.43 24.50 -22.34
C SER A 134 -4.39 24.67 -23.45
N VAL A 135 -3.34 23.84 -23.45
CA VAL A 135 -2.35 23.74 -24.54
C VAL A 135 -2.98 23.20 -25.84
N VAL A 136 -4.06 22.44 -25.72
CA VAL A 136 -4.75 21.70 -26.81
C VAL A 136 -6.01 22.44 -27.28
N GLY A 137 -6.49 23.43 -26.52
CA GLY A 137 -7.71 24.20 -26.81
C GLY A 137 -9.01 23.41 -26.63
N LYS A 138 -9.00 22.20 -26.06
CA LYS A 138 -10.19 21.36 -25.84
C LYS A 138 -10.08 20.56 -24.54
N ILE A 139 -10.90 20.90 -23.54
CA ILE A 139 -11.07 20.15 -22.29
C ILE A 139 -11.94 18.91 -22.55
N ASN A 140 -11.62 17.78 -21.93
CA ASN A 140 -12.35 16.50 -22.08
C ASN A 140 -12.41 15.96 -23.52
N ALA A 141 -11.43 16.30 -24.35
CA ALA A 141 -11.32 15.70 -25.67
C ALA A 141 -11.06 14.18 -25.51
N PRO A 142 -11.71 13.33 -26.33
CA PRO A 142 -11.26 11.95 -26.53
C PRO A 142 -9.77 11.98 -26.85
N CYS A 143 -9.02 10.99 -26.40
CA CYS A 143 -7.59 10.90 -26.69
C CYS A 143 -7.33 10.73 -28.19
N ALA A 144 -7.32 11.87 -28.90
CA ALA A 144 -6.96 11.99 -30.29
C ALA A 144 -5.44 12.10 -30.35
N GLN A 145 -4.84 11.16 -31.07
CA GLN A 145 -3.44 10.79 -31.04
C GLN A 145 -2.42 11.86 -31.46
N ASP A 146 -2.77 13.15 -31.59
CA ASP A 146 -1.93 14.12 -32.32
C ASP A 146 -1.72 15.51 -31.68
N VAL A 147 -2.58 15.96 -30.74
CA VAL A 147 -2.61 17.40 -30.36
C VAL A 147 -1.86 17.74 -29.06
N VAL A 148 -1.57 16.76 -28.19
CA VAL A 148 -1.09 17.01 -26.80
C VAL A 148 0.45 16.98 -26.66
N TRP A 149 1.18 16.71 -27.74
CA TRP A 149 2.52 16.14 -27.63
C TRP A 149 3.68 17.10 -27.50
N LYS A 150 3.66 18.20 -28.28
CA LYS A 150 4.90 18.93 -28.59
C LYS A 150 5.59 19.51 -27.35
N SER A 151 4.82 19.89 -26.33
CA SER A 151 5.36 20.47 -25.09
C SER A 151 5.95 19.41 -24.14
N PHE A 152 5.48 18.16 -24.20
CA PHE A 152 5.90 17.09 -23.28
C PHE A 152 6.94 16.14 -23.90
N LEU A 153 6.96 15.96 -25.22
CA LEU A 153 7.81 14.95 -25.89
C LEU A 153 9.28 15.35 -26.11
N ASN A 154 9.74 16.50 -25.63
CA ASN A 154 11.16 16.82 -25.70
C ASN A 154 11.93 15.98 -24.64
N PRO A 155 12.98 15.21 -24.96
CA PRO A 155 13.73 14.42 -23.97
C PRO A 155 14.39 15.25 -22.86
N SER A 156 14.69 16.54 -23.12
CA SER A 156 15.08 17.50 -22.08
C SER A 156 13.95 17.83 -21.10
N SER A 157 12.69 17.54 -21.47
CA SER A 157 11.51 17.76 -20.64
C SER A 157 11.41 16.74 -19.51
N VAL A 158 11.74 15.46 -19.70
CA VAL A 158 11.55 14.47 -18.60
C VAL A 158 12.45 14.80 -17.42
N GLU A 159 13.72 15.12 -17.67
CA GLU A 159 14.62 15.53 -16.61
C GLU A 159 14.21 16.87 -15.99
N SER A 160 13.78 17.83 -16.81
CA SER A 160 13.24 19.10 -16.35
C SER A 160 11.94 18.92 -15.54
N ALA A 161 11.09 17.96 -15.92
CA ALA A 161 9.85 17.64 -15.24
C ALA A 161 10.14 16.99 -13.89
N MET A 162 11.11 16.07 -13.83
CA MET A 162 11.59 15.53 -12.56
C MET A 162 12.13 16.64 -11.66
N LYS A 163 12.99 17.52 -12.19
CA LYS A 163 13.54 18.67 -11.44
C LYS A 163 12.48 19.70 -11.02
N GLY A 164 11.42 19.85 -11.81
CA GLY A 164 10.35 20.82 -11.56
C GLY A 164 9.23 20.30 -10.66
N THR A 165 9.09 18.98 -10.51
CA THR A 165 8.03 18.36 -9.70
C THR A 165 8.54 17.68 -8.44
N MET A 166 9.78 17.17 -8.44
CA MET A 166 10.39 16.53 -7.27
C MET A 166 11.28 17.52 -6.52
N ASP A 167 11.25 17.45 -5.18
CA ASP A 167 12.17 18.21 -4.35
C ASP A 167 13.59 17.64 -4.46
N CYS A 168 14.48 18.37 -5.13
CA CYS A 168 15.91 18.08 -5.24
C CYS A 168 16.25 16.62 -5.65
N PRO A 169 15.75 16.11 -6.79
CA PRO A 169 16.00 14.73 -7.20
C PRO A 169 17.49 14.51 -7.48
N SER A 170 18.10 13.51 -6.82
CA SER A 170 19.49 13.15 -7.09
C SER A 170 19.67 12.64 -8.53
N LYS A 171 20.87 12.85 -9.10
CA LYS A 171 21.21 12.32 -10.43
C LYS A 171 20.99 10.81 -10.53
N ARG A 172 21.39 10.08 -9.48
CA ARG A 172 21.20 8.62 -9.38
C ARG A 172 19.72 8.22 -9.42
N LEU A 173 18.83 8.99 -8.79
CA LEU A 173 17.39 8.73 -8.82
C LEU A 173 16.82 8.97 -10.21
N MET A 174 17.18 10.10 -10.84
CA MET A 174 16.77 10.42 -12.20
C MET A 174 17.20 9.36 -13.21
N GLU A 175 18.43 8.87 -13.11
CA GLU A 175 18.93 7.78 -13.96
C GLU A 175 18.18 6.47 -13.73
N LYS A 176 17.87 6.13 -12.46
CA LYS A 176 17.09 4.91 -12.14
C LYS A 176 15.66 4.99 -12.70
N VAL A 177 14.99 6.14 -12.57
CA VAL A 177 13.67 6.38 -13.16
C VAL A 177 13.74 6.28 -14.69
N LYS A 178 14.69 6.97 -15.33
CA LYS A 178 14.89 6.90 -16.78
C LYS A 178 15.12 5.47 -17.25
N LYS A 179 15.91 4.68 -16.52
CA LYS A 179 16.13 3.27 -16.84
C LYS A 179 14.85 2.43 -16.80
N ILE A 180 13.96 2.67 -15.82
CA ILE A 180 12.69 1.94 -15.69
C ILE A 180 11.75 2.27 -16.86
N TYR A 181 11.64 3.55 -17.23
CA TYR A 181 10.71 3.99 -18.26
C TYR A 181 11.26 3.90 -19.68
N PHE A 182 12.57 4.00 -19.87
CA PHE A 182 13.19 4.12 -21.20
C PHE A 182 14.18 3.01 -21.55
N GLY A 183 14.60 2.20 -20.56
CA GLY A 183 15.38 0.97 -20.77
C GLY A 183 16.50 1.06 -21.81
N ASN A 184 16.77 -0.07 -22.46
CA ASN A 184 17.53 -0.14 -23.70
C ASN A 184 16.58 -0.68 -24.79
N ASN A 185 16.66 -0.15 -26.01
CA ASN A 185 15.90 -0.62 -27.19
C ASN A 185 14.37 -0.50 -27.07
N ILE A 186 13.86 0.67 -26.73
CA ILE A 186 12.42 0.96 -26.76
C ILE A 186 12.04 1.56 -28.12
N GLU A 187 10.94 1.07 -28.71
CA GLU A 187 10.37 1.63 -29.95
C GLU A 187 9.95 3.09 -29.79
N LYS A 188 9.98 3.87 -30.88
CA LYS A 188 9.64 5.31 -30.83
C LYS A 188 8.23 5.59 -30.30
N SER A 189 7.26 4.78 -30.69
CA SER A 189 5.88 4.83 -30.18
C SER A 189 5.84 4.64 -28.67
N GLN A 190 6.56 3.65 -28.16
CA GLN A 190 6.61 3.34 -26.73
C GLN A 190 7.37 4.41 -25.94
N VAL A 191 8.42 5.02 -26.49
CA VAL A 191 9.10 6.17 -25.86
C VAL A 191 8.12 7.34 -25.65
N MET A 192 7.25 7.59 -26.64
CA MET A 192 6.22 8.62 -26.53
C MET A 192 5.24 8.28 -25.40
N HIS A 193 4.67 7.09 -25.38
CA HIS A 193 3.75 6.64 -24.32
C HIS A 193 4.40 6.72 -22.93
N ASN A 194 5.63 6.23 -22.78
CA ASN A 194 6.34 6.23 -21.51
C ASN A 194 6.67 7.64 -21.02
N THR A 195 7.01 8.56 -21.94
CA THR A 195 7.24 9.98 -21.62
C THR A 195 5.99 10.62 -21.03
N LEU A 196 4.84 10.35 -21.64
CA LEU A 196 3.57 10.90 -21.19
C LEU A 196 3.10 10.26 -19.88
N HIS A 197 3.26 8.94 -19.75
CA HIS A 197 2.96 8.24 -18.51
C HIS A 197 3.77 8.83 -17.34
N LEU A 198 5.08 8.94 -17.53
CA LEU A 198 5.98 9.45 -16.51
C LEU A 198 5.64 10.90 -16.16
N THR A 199 5.46 11.77 -17.16
CA THR A 199 5.26 13.20 -16.92
C THR A 199 3.89 13.49 -16.29
N SER A 200 2.82 12.81 -16.72
CA SER A 200 1.51 12.91 -16.06
C SER A 200 1.56 12.41 -14.62
N THR A 201 2.25 11.29 -14.37
CA THR A 201 2.46 10.75 -13.01
C THR A 201 3.25 11.73 -12.14
N LEU A 202 4.33 12.33 -12.66
CA LEU A 202 5.14 13.33 -11.95
C LEU A 202 4.31 14.55 -11.50
N ASN A 203 3.37 15.00 -12.34
CA ASN A 203 2.53 16.16 -12.05
C ASN A 203 1.33 15.84 -11.13
N LEU A 204 0.81 14.61 -11.18
CA LEU A 204 -0.35 14.21 -10.36
C LEU A 204 0.03 13.61 -9.02
N ASN A 205 0.86 12.56 -9.05
CA ASN A 205 1.18 11.76 -7.89
C ASN A 205 2.42 10.92 -8.18
N GLN A 206 3.51 11.22 -7.48
CA GLN A 206 4.80 10.56 -7.66
C GLN A 206 4.90 9.19 -6.98
N GLU A 207 3.90 8.81 -6.18
CA GLU A 207 3.89 7.54 -5.45
C GLU A 207 4.06 6.28 -6.33
N PRO A 208 3.42 6.15 -7.51
CA PRO A 208 3.67 5.04 -8.42
C PRO A 208 5.13 4.94 -8.88
N ILE A 209 5.81 6.09 -9.07
CA ILE A 209 7.22 6.12 -9.45
C ILE A 209 8.07 5.53 -8.32
N ILE A 210 7.78 5.89 -7.07
CA ILE A 210 8.48 5.32 -5.90
C ILE A 210 8.30 3.80 -5.85
N PHE A 211 7.09 3.28 -6.05
CA PHE A 211 6.86 1.82 -6.03
C PHE A 211 7.53 1.07 -7.19
N GLN A 212 7.65 1.69 -8.36
CA GLN A 212 8.38 1.08 -9.47
C GLN A 212 9.90 1.13 -9.27
N VAL A 213 10.42 2.22 -8.68
CA VAL A 213 11.86 2.40 -8.42
C VAL A 213 12.35 1.55 -7.25
N PHE A 214 11.51 1.37 -6.23
CA PHE A 214 11.80 0.62 -5.02
C PHE A 214 10.77 -0.49 -4.88
N SER A 215 10.84 -1.48 -5.76
CA SER A 215 9.79 -2.49 -5.88
C SER A 215 9.83 -3.53 -4.77
N SER A 216 8.66 -4.07 -4.44
CA SER A 216 8.52 -5.14 -3.45
C SER A 216 9.31 -6.40 -3.83
N GLU A 217 9.44 -6.65 -5.13
CA GLU A 217 10.15 -7.76 -5.77
C GLU A 217 11.67 -7.64 -5.55
N GLN A 218 12.18 -6.43 -5.35
CA GLN A 218 13.55 -6.15 -4.95
C GLN A 218 13.74 -6.16 -3.43
N GLY A 219 12.73 -6.61 -2.68
CA GLY A 219 12.75 -6.72 -1.23
C GLY A 219 12.40 -5.44 -0.48
N TRP A 220 11.98 -4.37 -1.17
CA TRP A 220 11.57 -3.13 -0.50
C TRP A 220 10.25 -3.30 0.26
N PRO A 221 10.05 -2.59 1.39
CA PRO A 221 8.89 -2.77 2.27
C PRO A 221 7.64 -2.01 1.77
N PHE A 222 7.46 -1.94 0.45
CA PHE A 222 6.31 -1.32 -0.21
C PHE A 222 5.35 -2.40 -0.71
N PRO A 223 4.06 -2.08 -0.91
CA PRO A 223 3.13 -2.98 -1.56
C PRO A 223 3.55 -3.22 -3.01
N LYS A 224 3.29 -4.42 -3.54
CA LYS A 224 3.50 -4.71 -4.96
C LYS A 224 2.70 -3.76 -5.83
N PHE A 225 3.33 -3.19 -6.86
CA PHE A 225 2.67 -2.33 -7.85
C PHE A 225 2.37 -3.16 -9.09
N TYR A 226 1.09 -3.39 -9.38
CA TYR A 226 0.70 -4.18 -10.56
C TYR A 226 0.63 -3.33 -11.83
N GLY A 227 0.27 -2.05 -11.69
CA GLY A 227 0.24 -1.11 -12.80
C GLY A 227 -0.80 -0.01 -12.63
N ALA A 228 -0.98 0.75 -13.70
CA ALA A 228 -1.95 1.82 -13.80
C ALA A 228 -3.00 1.47 -14.86
N CYS A 229 -4.24 1.92 -14.63
CA CYS A 229 -5.27 1.99 -15.65
C CYS A 229 -5.97 3.35 -15.58
N GLY A 230 -5.71 4.19 -16.57
CA GLY A 230 -6.21 5.56 -16.61
C GLY A 230 -5.81 6.34 -15.34
N ARG A 231 -6.82 6.81 -14.61
CA ARG A 231 -6.71 7.61 -13.38
C ARG A 231 -6.46 6.78 -12.13
N ALA A 232 -6.43 5.45 -12.25
CA ALA A 232 -6.28 4.55 -11.12
C ALA A 232 -4.97 3.76 -11.19
N ILE A 233 -4.49 3.34 -10.02
CA ILE A 233 -3.43 2.34 -9.89
C ILE A 233 -3.91 1.15 -9.11
N VAL A 234 -3.38 -0.01 -9.47
CA VAL A 234 -3.65 -1.30 -8.85
C VAL A 234 -2.38 -1.73 -8.12
N MET A 235 -2.54 -2.01 -6.84
CA MET A 235 -1.46 -2.42 -5.94
C MET A 235 -1.90 -3.59 -5.08
N GLU A 236 -0.96 -4.25 -4.43
CA GLU A 236 -1.25 -5.21 -3.38
C GLU A 236 -2.01 -4.55 -2.23
N ASP A 237 -3.00 -5.27 -1.70
CA ASP A 237 -3.62 -4.87 -0.45
C ASP A 237 -2.70 -5.21 0.73
N ALA A 238 -1.99 -4.19 1.22
CA ALA A 238 -1.09 -4.30 2.36
C ALA A 238 -1.78 -4.68 3.69
N GLY A 239 -3.12 -4.72 3.73
CA GLY A 239 -3.90 -5.20 4.86
C GLY A 239 -4.37 -4.11 5.82
N LEU A 240 -4.57 -4.49 7.08
CA LEU A 240 -5.15 -3.61 8.10
C LEU A 240 -4.11 -2.63 8.64
N PRO A 241 -4.48 -1.36 8.88
CA PRO A 241 -3.56 -0.38 9.46
C PRO A 241 -3.10 -0.78 10.88
N LEU A 242 -1.92 -0.33 11.32
CA LEU A 242 -1.36 -0.75 12.64
C LEU A 242 -2.24 -0.36 13.83
N ASP A 243 -3.01 0.72 13.72
CA ASP A 243 -3.94 1.17 14.74
C ASP A 243 -5.01 0.10 15.09
N SER A 244 -5.35 -0.76 14.13
CA SER A 244 -6.27 -1.89 14.30
C SER A 244 -5.74 -2.94 15.28
N TYR A 245 -4.45 -2.89 15.62
CA TYR A 245 -3.78 -3.84 16.52
C TYR A 245 -3.48 -3.25 17.91
N LEU A 246 -3.94 -2.03 18.22
CA LEU A 246 -3.63 -1.39 19.50
C LEU A 246 -4.21 -2.13 20.72
N SER A 247 -5.32 -2.86 20.55
CA SER A 247 -5.94 -3.68 21.59
C SER A 247 -5.37 -5.10 21.69
N TYR A 248 -4.45 -5.49 20.79
CA TYR A 248 -3.89 -6.84 20.76
C TYR A 248 -2.93 -7.09 21.94
N PRO A 249 -2.67 -8.36 22.30
CA PRO A 249 -1.72 -8.72 23.36
C PRO A 249 -0.36 -8.03 23.18
N TRP A 250 0.28 -7.71 24.31
CA TRP A 250 1.55 -6.96 24.31
C TRP A 250 2.62 -7.56 23.40
N ILE A 251 2.76 -8.90 23.42
CA ILE A 251 3.77 -9.61 22.62
C ILE A 251 3.56 -9.36 21.12
N GLU A 252 2.31 -9.35 20.64
CA GLU A 252 2.02 -9.09 19.23
C GLU A 252 2.31 -7.63 18.86
N ARG A 253 1.91 -6.69 19.72
CA ARG A 253 2.24 -5.27 19.51
C ARG A 253 3.75 -5.02 19.48
N ALA A 254 4.51 -5.69 20.36
CA ALA A 254 5.96 -5.61 20.38
C ALA A 254 6.61 -6.19 19.10
N LYS A 255 6.09 -7.29 18.56
CA LYS A 255 6.54 -7.85 17.27
C LYS A 255 6.28 -6.88 16.11
N LEU A 256 5.09 -6.27 16.05
CA LEU A 256 4.76 -5.28 15.01
C LEU A 256 5.63 -4.03 15.12
N ALA A 257 5.86 -3.52 16.33
CA ALA A 257 6.77 -2.40 16.56
C ALA A 257 8.20 -2.71 16.09
N LEU A 258 8.70 -3.91 16.39
CA LEU A 258 10.00 -4.36 15.91
C LEU A 258 10.05 -4.44 14.38
N ALA A 259 8.99 -4.88 13.71
CA ALA A 259 8.90 -4.89 12.25
C ALA A 259 8.97 -3.47 11.67
N VAL A 260 8.29 -2.49 12.27
CA VAL A 260 8.39 -1.07 11.86
C VAL A 260 9.82 -0.54 12.01
N ILE A 261 10.50 -0.84 13.12
CA ILE A 261 11.90 -0.44 13.33
C ILE A 261 12.81 -1.06 12.26
N ARG A 262 12.58 -2.33 11.89
CA ARG A 262 13.33 -3.00 10.82
C ARG A 262 13.11 -2.34 9.46
N ILE A 263 11.88 -1.94 9.15
CA ILE A 263 11.56 -1.16 7.94
C ILE A 263 12.34 0.16 7.95
N ALA A 264 12.30 0.92 9.05
CA ALA A 264 13.04 2.19 9.15
C ALA A 264 14.55 1.99 8.95
N LYS A 265 15.11 0.93 9.54
CA LYS A 265 16.52 0.55 9.33
C LYS A 265 16.80 0.22 7.86
N GLN A 266 15.96 -0.58 7.21
CA GLN A 266 16.12 -0.95 5.80
C GLN A 266 16.06 0.27 4.87
N LEU A 267 15.11 1.18 5.12
CA LEU A 267 14.96 2.41 4.34
C LEU A 267 16.17 3.35 4.49
N THR A 268 16.89 3.29 5.61
CA THR A 268 18.07 4.13 5.89
C THR A 268 19.39 3.45 5.50
N SER A 269 19.47 2.13 5.66
CA SER A 269 20.67 1.32 5.46
C SER A 269 20.29 0.04 4.72
N ASN A 270 20.63 0.00 3.42
CA ASN A 270 20.36 -1.10 2.51
C ASN A 270 21.57 -1.32 1.59
N LEU A 271 21.59 -2.49 0.95
CA LEU A 271 22.66 -2.90 0.03
C LEU A 271 22.81 -1.97 -1.17
N ASP A 272 21.74 -1.29 -1.56
CA ASP A 272 21.72 -0.36 -2.69
C ASP A 272 22.15 1.07 -2.31
N ASN A 273 22.51 1.30 -1.04
CA ASN A 273 22.92 2.59 -0.48
C ASN A 273 21.94 3.74 -0.77
N TRP A 274 20.63 3.50 -0.69
CA TRP A 274 19.60 4.54 -0.71
C TRP A 274 19.24 4.98 0.71
N GLY A 275 18.97 6.27 0.89
CA GLY A 275 18.29 6.78 2.08
C GLY A 275 16.88 7.21 1.70
N LEU A 276 15.87 6.49 2.19
CA LEU A 276 14.46 6.84 2.05
C LEU A 276 13.92 7.23 3.41
N TYR A 277 13.44 8.46 3.53
CA TYR A 277 12.91 8.97 4.78
C TYR A 277 11.42 9.26 4.62
N LEU A 278 10.62 8.63 5.47
CA LEU A 278 9.20 8.95 5.58
C LEU A 278 9.08 10.30 6.27
N THR A 279 8.49 11.29 5.60
CA THR A 279 8.24 12.62 6.16
C THR A 279 7.16 12.60 7.24
N GLU A 280 6.26 11.62 7.15
CA GLU A 280 5.18 11.42 8.12
C GLU A 280 5.20 9.97 8.62
N ILE A 281 5.33 9.82 9.94
CA ILE A 281 5.26 8.52 10.61
C ILE A 281 3.97 8.49 11.41
N ALA A 282 2.98 7.74 10.91
CA ALA A 282 1.70 7.52 11.56
C ALA A 282 1.35 6.02 11.50
N LEU A 283 0.49 5.55 12.42
CA LEU A 283 0.11 4.14 12.48
C LEU A 283 -0.64 3.67 11.22
N ASP A 284 -1.36 4.56 10.55
CA ASP A 284 -2.07 4.26 9.30
C ASP A 284 -1.17 4.32 8.04
N ASN A 285 0.08 4.75 8.20
CA ASN A 285 1.12 4.66 7.17
C ASN A 285 1.78 3.27 7.08
N PHE A 286 1.35 2.34 7.93
CA PHE A 286 1.79 0.96 7.93
C PHE A 286 0.57 0.05 7.96
N ALA A 287 0.68 -1.09 7.31
CA ALA A 287 -0.37 -2.09 7.29
C ALA A 287 0.21 -3.48 7.53
N VAL A 288 -0.64 -4.35 8.06
CA VAL A 288 -0.32 -5.72 8.43
C VAL A 288 -1.18 -6.66 7.60
N SER A 289 -0.52 -7.61 6.94
CA SER A 289 -1.15 -8.71 6.22
C SER A 289 -0.34 -9.98 6.49
N ASN A 290 -1.00 -11.06 6.92
CA ASN A 290 -0.36 -12.34 7.24
C ASN A 290 0.88 -12.21 8.15
N GLY A 291 0.81 -11.33 9.17
CA GLY A 291 1.91 -11.07 10.11
C GLY A 291 3.09 -10.26 9.54
N THR A 292 3.03 -9.86 8.27
CA THR A 292 4.04 -9.01 7.62
C THR A 292 3.59 -7.56 7.66
N VAL A 293 4.51 -6.66 8.05
CA VAL A 293 4.28 -5.21 8.03
C VAL A 293 4.82 -4.65 6.72
N LYS A 294 4.01 -3.87 6.03
CA LYS A 294 4.41 -3.08 4.86
C LYS A 294 4.06 -1.62 5.08
N THR A 295 4.77 -0.75 4.40
CA THR A 295 4.36 0.65 4.31
C THR A 295 3.08 0.74 3.48
N ARG A 296 2.26 1.74 3.80
CA ARG A 296 1.00 2.06 3.14
C ARG A 296 0.92 3.57 3.13
N ARG A 297 0.48 4.19 2.04
CA ARG A 297 0.11 5.60 2.10
C ARG A 297 -1.39 5.74 2.22
N ARG A 298 -1.84 6.48 3.23
CA ARG A 298 -3.14 7.13 3.19
C ARG A 298 -2.87 8.55 2.69
N LYS A 299 -3.53 8.97 1.61
CA LYS A 299 -3.56 10.40 1.26
C LYS A 299 -4.54 11.05 2.25
N SER A 300 -4.12 11.25 3.49
CA SER A 300 -4.89 11.99 4.51
C SER A 300 -4.69 13.48 4.28
N HIS A 301 -5.80 14.20 4.13
CA HIS A 301 -5.94 15.66 4.09
C HIS A 301 -4.69 16.49 3.74
N PHE A 302 -4.60 16.92 2.48
CA PHE A 302 -3.80 18.09 2.13
C PHE A 302 -4.53 19.34 2.65
N SER A 303 -3.93 20.04 3.62
CA SER A 303 -4.07 21.48 3.70
C SER A 303 -3.28 22.09 2.53
N SER A 304 -4.00 22.91 1.77
CA SER A 304 -3.58 23.80 0.67
C SER A 304 -2.24 24.49 0.87
#